data_AF-A0A9P8JGK2-F1
#
_entry.id   AF-A0A9P8JGK2-F1
#
_cell.length_a   1.000
_cell.length_b   1.000
_cell.length_c   1.000
_cell.angle_alpha   90.00
_cell.angle_beta   90.00
_cell.angle_gamma   90.00
#
_symmetry.space_group_name_H-M   'P 1'
#
loop_
_entity.id
_entity.type
_entity.pdbx_description
1 polymer ?
#
loop_
_entity_poly.entity_id
_entity_poly.type
_entity_poly.pdbx_seq_one_letter_code
_entity_poly.pdbx_strand_id
1 'polypeptide(L)'
;FKPDTEVLKETLNTFEEVADSLDLRVLGWREVPRDSSLLGPAAASREPIILQPFIVLKSAFGDGNAPKESFESEFDEPYFERQLYVLRKRVTHVIGLHNWFYLCSLSNKNIVYKGQLSPVQVYEYYFDLVNVDYEGHFALVHSRFSTNTFPSWDRAQPLRWAAHNGEINTLRGNKNWMRAREGLMKSDLFGDELEMLLPIIEDGGSDSAAFDNVLELLTINGVLSLPEAVMLMVPEAW
;
A
#
# COMPACT_ATOMS: atom_id res chain seq x y z
N PHE A 1 -4.22 10.76 -3.87
CA PHE A 1 -3.75 12.13 -3.57
C PHE A 1 -4.92 13.09 -3.56
N LYS A 2 -4.82 14.20 -2.81
CA LYS A 2 -5.82 15.28 -2.81
C LYS A 2 -5.90 15.94 -4.21
N PRO A 3 -7.10 16.26 -4.73
CA PRO A 3 -7.27 17.00 -5.99
C PRO A 3 -7.02 18.50 -5.78
N ASP A 4 -5.79 18.82 -5.41
CA ASP A 4 -5.31 20.16 -5.06
C ASP A 4 -3.84 20.25 -5.48
N THR A 5 -3.52 21.15 -6.39
CA THR A 5 -2.22 21.17 -7.09
C THR A 5 -1.05 21.47 -6.17
N GLU A 6 -1.21 22.38 -5.22
CA GLU A 6 -0.15 22.74 -4.27
C GLU A 6 0.07 21.61 -3.27
N VAL A 7 -1.01 21.06 -2.71
CA VAL A 7 -0.92 19.91 -1.79
C VAL A 7 -0.34 18.69 -2.50
N LEU A 8 -0.71 18.46 -3.75
CA LEU A 8 -0.14 17.39 -4.55
C LEU A 8 1.37 17.56 -4.68
N LYS A 9 1.84 18.73 -5.10
CA LYS A 9 3.27 19.01 -5.28
C LYS A 9 4.06 18.81 -3.98
N GLU A 10 3.56 19.33 -2.87
CA GLU A 10 4.17 19.14 -1.55
C GLU A 10 4.22 17.64 -1.18
N THR A 11 3.12 16.92 -1.38
CA THR A 11 3.02 15.49 -1.12
C THR A 11 4.02 14.68 -1.94
N LEU A 12 4.19 15.00 -3.22
CA LEU A 12 5.15 14.33 -4.11
C LEU A 12 6.59 14.60 -3.67
N ASN A 13 6.92 15.86 -3.35
CA ASN A 13 8.25 16.22 -2.85
C ASN A 13 8.58 15.47 -1.55
N THR A 14 7.66 15.44 -0.59
CA THR A 14 7.86 14.69 0.67
C THR A 14 8.02 13.19 0.41
N PHE A 15 7.24 12.61 -0.52
CA PHE A 15 7.40 11.21 -0.89
C PHE A 15 8.80 10.94 -1.47
N GLU A 16 9.28 11.79 -2.37
CA GLU A 16 10.59 11.67 -3.01
C GLU A 16 11.74 11.85 -2.01
N GLU A 17 11.64 12.79 -1.08
CA GLU A 17 12.63 13.00 0.00
C GLU A 17 12.72 11.76 0.91
N VAL A 18 11.59 11.18 1.29
CA VAL A 18 11.58 9.96 2.10
C VAL A 18 12.14 8.78 1.31
N ALA A 19 11.80 8.64 0.02
CA ALA A 19 12.37 7.61 -0.84
C ALA A 19 13.90 7.73 -0.91
N ASP A 20 14.42 8.94 -1.14
CA ASP A 20 15.86 9.18 -1.23
C ASP A 20 16.60 8.78 0.04
N SER A 21 15.99 9.03 1.22
CA SER A 21 16.54 8.63 2.51
C SER A 21 16.62 7.12 2.75
N LEU A 22 15.91 6.32 1.94
CA LEU A 22 15.79 4.86 2.06
C LEU A 22 16.49 4.12 0.92
N ASP A 23 17.44 4.76 0.23
CA ASP A 23 18.14 4.22 -0.96
C ASP A 23 17.18 3.91 -2.12
N LEU A 24 16.08 4.67 -2.22
CA LEU A 24 15.11 4.56 -3.31
C LEU A 24 15.09 5.86 -4.11
N ARG A 25 14.96 5.74 -5.43
CA ARG A 25 14.82 6.88 -6.33
C ARG A 25 13.52 6.77 -7.11
N VAL A 26 12.73 7.83 -7.09
CA VAL A 26 11.58 7.97 -7.97
C VAL A 26 12.05 8.50 -9.33
N LEU A 27 11.82 7.75 -10.39
CA LEU A 27 12.14 8.14 -11.76
C LEU A 27 11.08 9.08 -12.37
N GLY A 28 9.85 8.95 -11.91
CA GLY A 28 8.74 9.78 -12.34
C GLY A 28 7.39 9.25 -11.87
N TRP A 29 6.37 10.05 -12.10
CA TRP A 29 4.99 9.76 -11.75
C TRP A 29 4.14 9.63 -13.00
N ARG A 30 3.45 8.51 -13.15
CA ARG A 30 2.46 8.28 -14.20
C ARG A 30 1.07 8.58 -13.68
N GLU A 31 0.35 9.45 -14.38
CA GLU A 31 -1.09 9.58 -14.17
C GLU A 31 -1.81 8.34 -14.71
N VAL A 32 -2.66 7.73 -13.89
CA VAL A 32 -3.37 6.51 -14.27
C VAL A 32 -4.53 6.88 -15.20
N PRO A 33 -4.58 6.35 -16.44
CA PRO A 33 -5.65 6.64 -17.39
C PRO A 33 -6.97 6.05 -16.89
N ARG A 34 -7.99 6.91 -16.78
CA ARG A 34 -9.29 6.58 -16.19
C ARG A 34 -10.45 7.39 -16.74
N ASP A 35 -11.67 6.93 -16.52
CA ASP A 35 -12.91 7.66 -16.86
C ASP A 35 -13.70 8.10 -15.62
N SER A 36 -13.45 9.32 -15.17
CA SER A 36 -14.18 9.94 -14.06
C SER A 36 -15.65 10.25 -14.37
N SER A 37 -16.08 10.24 -15.65
CA SER A 37 -17.46 10.55 -16.04
C SER A 37 -18.48 9.48 -15.60
N LEU A 38 -17.99 8.27 -15.29
CA LEU A 38 -18.78 7.14 -14.82
C LEU A 38 -19.19 7.26 -13.34
N LEU A 39 -18.59 8.20 -12.61
CA LEU A 39 -18.77 8.31 -11.17
C LEU A 39 -20.08 9.00 -10.80
N GLY A 40 -20.84 8.35 -9.90
CA GLY A 40 -21.96 9.02 -9.24
C GLY A 40 -21.48 10.15 -8.31
N PRO A 41 -22.35 11.11 -7.94
CA PRO A 41 -21.95 12.32 -7.20
C PRO A 41 -21.18 12.05 -5.90
N ALA A 42 -21.54 10.98 -5.18
CA ALA A 42 -20.86 10.62 -3.93
C ALA A 42 -19.41 10.16 -4.18
N ALA A 43 -19.18 9.27 -5.15
CA ALA A 43 -17.85 8.79 -5.49
C ALA A 43 -16.98 9.91 -6.07
N ALA A 44 -17.55 10.71 -6.98
CA ALA A 44 -16.89 11.86 -7.59
C ALA A 44 -16.45 12.90 -6.55
N SER A 45 -17.27 13.15 -5.51
CA SER A 45 -16.95 14.14 -4.46
C SER A 45 -15.70 13.83 -3.65
N ARG A 46 -15.22 12.58 -3.69
CA ARG A 46 -14.03 12.10 -2.97
C ARG A 46 -13.04 11.39 -3.90
N GLU A 47 -13.18 11.57 -5.21
CA GLU A 47 -12.26 11.00 -6.17
C GLU A 47 -10.85 11.59 -5.94
N PRO A 48 -9.82 10.73 -5.73
CA PRO A 48 -8.46 11.21 -5.57
C PRO A 48 -7.81 11.47 -6.94
N ILE A 49 -6.71 12.23 -6.97
CA ILE A 49 -5.73 12.09 -8.05
C ILE A 49 -5.01 10.74 -7.85
N ILE A 50 -4.90 9.95 -8.92
CA ILE A 50 -4.32 8.60 -8.92
C ILE A 50 -3.03 8.63 -9.75
N LEU A 51 -1.89 8.45 -9.09
CA LEU A 51 -0.57 8.41 -9.70
C LEU A 51 0.15 7.10 -9.34
N GLN A 52 1.03 6.67 -10.23
CA GLN A 52 1.93 5.54 -10.04
C GLN A 52 3.39 6.04 -10.06
N PRO A 53 4.14 5.89 -8.95
CA PRO A 53 5.56 6.18 -8.96
C PRO A 53 6.33 5.02 -9.60
N PHE A 54 7.24 5.33 -10.51
CA PHE A 54 8.29 4.40 -10.94
C PHE A 54 9.49 4.55 -10.01
N ILE A 55 9.82 3.49 -9.28
CA ILE A 55 10.86 3.52 -8.25
C ILE A 55 11.94 2.50 -8.57
N VAL A 56 13.18 2.88 -8.33
CA VAL A 56 14.37 2.02 -8.45
C VAL A 56 15.22 2.09 -7.20
N LEU A 57 16.04 1.06 -6.99
CA LEU A 57 17.09 1.09 -5.98
C LEU A 57 18.16 2.10 -6.41
N LYS A 58 18.39 3.15 -5.62
CA LYS A 58 19.28 4.27 -5.99
C LYS A 58 20.73 3.80 -6.12
N SER A 59 21.21 2.99 -5.17
CA SER A 59 22.53 2.36 -5.19
C SER A 59 22.79 1.59 -6.50
N ALA A 60 21.89 0.71 -6.91
CA ALA A 60 22.04 -0.11 -8.12
C ALA A 60 21.81 0.67 -9.42
N PHE A 61 20.83 1.59 -9.45
CA PHE A 61 20.44 2.30 -10.69
C PHE A 61 21.34 3.52 -10.98
N GLY A 62 21.75 4.27 -9.95
CA GLY A 62 22.50 5.53 -10.08
C GLY A 62 21.65 6.76 -10.40
N ASP A 63 22.34 7.87 -10.71
CA ASP A 63 21.73 9.19 -10.92
C ASP A 63 21.34 9.47 -12.38
N GLY A 64 21.71 8.57 -13.31
CA GLY A 64 21.44 8.71 -14.75
C GLY A 64 19.99 8.45 -15.15
N ASN A 65 19.72 8.50 -16.46
CA ASN A 65 18.42 8.15 -17.06
C ASN A 65 18.34 6.68 -17.49
N ALA A 66 19.37 5.89 -17.22
CA ALA A 66 19.45 4.47 -17.50
C ALA A 66 20.19 3.76 -16.35
N PRO A 67 19.94 2.46 -16.12
CA PRO A 67 20.68 1.69 -15.13
C PRO A 67 22.19 1.71 -15.41
N LYS A 68 23.01 1.61 -14.34
CA LYS A 68 24.45 1.36 -14.47
C LYS A 68 24.70 0.02 -15.16
N GLU A 69 25.87 -0.14 -15.78
CA GLU A 69 26.31 -1.42 -16.35
C GLU A 69 26.35 -2.55 -15.30
N SER A 70 26.60 -2.22 -14.03
CA SER A 70 26.64 -3.16 -12.91
C SER A 70 25.27 -3.48 -12.29
N PHE A 71 24.16 -2.93 -12.82
CA PHE A 71 22.82 -3.06 -12.23
C PHE A 71 22.44 -4.51 -11.94
N GLU A 72 22.63 -5.42 -12.90
CA GLU A 72 22.27 -6.84 -12.71
C GLU A 72 23.04 -7.52 -11.57
N SER A 73 24.26 -7.08 -11.30
CA SER A 73 25.10 -7.63 -10.22
C SER A 73 24.88 -6.94 -8.86
N GLU A 74 24.38 -5.71 -8.86
CA GLU A 74 24.16 -4.90 -7.65
C GLU A 74 22.71 -4.91 -7.17
N PHE A 75 21.75 -5.28 -8.02
CA PHE A 75 20.34 -5.27 -7.69
C PHE A 75 19.99 -6.41 -6.71
N ASP A 76 19.73 -6.02 -5.46
CA ASP A 76 19.22 -6.90 -4.42
C ASP A 76 17.69 -6.78 -4.36
N GLU A 77 16.99 -7.73 -4.98
CA GLU A 77 15.52 -7.75 -5.04
C GLU A 77 14.87 -7.90 -3.64
N PRO A 78 15.31 -8.82 -2.76
CA PRO A 78 14.81 -8.88 -1.37
C PRO A 78 14.96 -7.56 -0.61
N TYR A 79 16.10 -6.88 -0.73
CA TYR A 79 16.30 -5.58 -0.11
C TYR A 79 15.37 -4.53 -0.72
N PHE A 80 15.21 -4.50 -2.06
CA PHE A 80 14.27 -3.59 -2.73
C PHE A 80 12.84 -3.76 -2.22
N GLU A 81 12.36 -5.00 -2.12
CA GLU A 81 11.03 -5.32 -1.59
C GLU A 81 10.83 -4.80 -0.16
N ARG A 82 11.85 -4.99 0.69
CA ARG A 82 11.84 -4.48 2.06
C ARG A 82 11.80 -2.95 2.09
N GLN A 83 12.64 -2.27 1.30
CA GLN A 83 12.67 -0.81 1.28
C GLN A 83 11.36 -0.22 0.74
N LEU A 84 10.70 -0.83 -0.24
CA LEU A 84 9.37 -0.39 -0.69
C LEU A 84 8.32 -0.48 0.44
N TYR A 85 8.39 -1.52 1.27
CA TYR A 85 7.54 -1.65 2.46
C TYR A 85 7.83 -0.57 3.51
N VAL A 86 9.11 -0.35 3.85
CA VAL A 86 9.54 0.70 4.79
C VAL A 86 9.11 2.07 4.28
N LEU A 87 9.35 2.37 3.00
CA LEU A 87 8.94 3.61 2.34
C LEU A 87 7.44 3.83 2.49
N ARG A 88 6.62 2.85 2.12
CA ARG A 88 5.16 2.94 2.21
C ARG A 88 4.69 3.20 3.63
N LYS A 89 5.25 2.53 4.64
CA LYS A 89 4.93 2.79 6.05
C LYS A 89 5.34 4.21 6.45
N ARG A 90 6.55 4.62 6.11
CA ARG A 90 7.10 5.92 6.47
C ARG A 90 6.30 7.08 5.88
N VAL A 91 6.01 7.05 4.57
CA VAL A 91 5.21 8.11 3.92
C VAL A 91 3.76 8.10 4.38
N THR A 92 3.20 6.94 4.75
CA THR A 92 1.87 6.87 5.37
C THR A 92 1.84 7.56 6.74
N HIS A 93 2.91 7.44 7.52
CA HIS A 93 3.02 8.12 8.81
C HIS A 93 3.30 9.62 8.69
N VAL A 94 4.13 10.02 7.72
CA VAL A 94 4.51 11.43 7.50
C VAL A 94 3.38 12.23 6.85
N ILE A 95 2.71 11.66 5.83
CA ILE A 95 1.72 12.37 5.02
C ILE A 95 0.30 11.95 5.40
N GLY A 96 0.02 10.64 5.34
CA GLY A 96 -1.19 10.01 5.86
C GLY A 96 -2.54 10.45 5.28
N LEU A 97 -3.59 9.78 5.78
CA LEU A 97 -4.97 9.96 5.31
C LEU A 97 -5.53 11.36 5.57
N HIS A 98 -5.03 12.06 6.60
CA HIS A 98 -5.47 13.41 6.93
C HIS A 98 -5.19 14.42 5.80
N ASN A 99 -4.18 14.14 4.95
CA ASN A 99 -3.86 14.91 3.74
C ASN A 99 -4.46 14.29 2.45
N TRP A 100 -5.43 13.38 2.56
CA TRP A 100 -5.99 12.60 1.43
C TRP A 100 -4.91 11.84 0.62
N PHE A 101 -3.87 11.40 1.32
CA PHE A 101 -2.83 10.55 0.78
C PHE A 101 -3.04 9.10 1.24
N TYR A 102 -2.96 8.18 0.29
CA TYR A 102 -3.09 6.75 0.53
C TYR A 102 -2.37 5.99 -0.58
N LEU A 103 -1.59 4.98 -0.20
CA LEU A 103 -0.93 4.06 -1.13
C LEU A 103 -1.70 2.74 -1.17
N CYS A 104 -2.35 2.45 -2.29
CA CYS A 104 -3.08 1.18 -2.46
C CYS A 104 -2.13 -0.01 -2.36
N SER A 105 -1.02 0.06 -3.07
CA SER A 105 0.07 -0.91 -3.09
C SER A 105 1.37 -0.17 -3.40
N LEU A 106 2.50 -0.71 -2.93
CA LEU A 106 3.83 -0.30 -3.37
C LEU A 106 4.73 -1.54 -3.30
N SER A 107 4.86 -2.24 -4.43
CA SER A 107 5.54 -3.53 -4.55
C SER A 107 6.01 -3.71 -5.99
N ASN A 108 7.09 -4.46 -6.18
CA ASN A 108 7.57 -4.95 -7.48
C ASN A 108 6.77 -6.15 -8.02
N LYS A 109 5.92 -6.78 -7.19
CA LYS A 109 5.19 -8.01 -7.53
C LYS A 109 3.69 -7.81 -7.67
N ASN A 110 3.12 -6.89 -6.89
CA ASN A 110 1.67 -6.73 -6.77
C ASN A 110 1.24 -5.28 -7.03
N ILE A 111 0.12 -5.10 -7.72
CA ILE A 111 -0.53 -3.80 -7.93
C ILE A 111 -2.03 -3.89 -7.63
N VAL A 112 -2.57 -2.87 -6.96
CA VAL A 112 -3.98 -2.83 -6.55
C VAL A 112 -4.72 -1.69 -7.25
N TYR A 113 -5.67 -2.05 -8.12
CA TYR A 113 -6.67 -1.14 -8.68
C TYR A 113 -7.95 -1.27 -7.87
N LYS A 114 -8.35 -0.18 -7.20
CA LYS A 114 -9.55 -0.15 -6.35
C LYS A 114 -10.12 1.25 -6.25
N GLY A 115 -11.41 1.32 -5.97
CA GLY A 115 -12.09 2.60 -5.76
C GLY A 115 -13.49 2.43 -5.25
N GLN A 116 -14.20 3.55 -5.11
CA GLN A 116 -15.62 3.54 -4.77
C GLN A 116 -16.45 3.30 -6.03
N LEU A 117 -16.35 2.08 -6.54
CA LEU A 117 -16.92 1.65 -7.82
C LEU A 117 -17.79 0.40 -7.59
N SER A 118 -18.84 0.23 -8.38
CA SER A 118 -19.47 -1.08 -8.51
C SER A 118 -18.53 -2.05 -9.25
N PRO A 119 -18.68 -3.38 -9.08
CA PRO A 119 -17.79 -4.34 -9.74
C PRO A 119 -17.69 -4.17 -11.26
N VAL A 120 -18.79 -3.83 -11.93
CA VAL A 120 -18.81 -3.63 -13.39
C VAL A 120 -18.03 -2.38 -13.80
N GLN A 121 -18.11 -1.31 -13.00
CA GLN A 121 -17.44 -0.05 -13.29
C GLN A 121 -15.91 -0.14 -13.17
N VAL A 122 -15.34 -1.17 -12.51
CA VAL A 122 -13.88 -1.25 -12.32
C VAL A 122 -13.13 -1.30 -13.67
N TYR A 123 -13.60 -2.13 -14.60
CA TYR A 123 -12.99 -2.28 -15.93
C TYR A 123 -13.25 -1.09 -16.85
N GLU A 124 -14.39 -0.42 -16.68
CA GLU A 124 -14.74 0.77 -17.46
C GLU A 124 -13.97 2.00 -16.96
N TYR A 125 -13.74 2.09 -15.64
CA TYR A 125 -13.09 3.21 -15.01
C TYR A 125 -11.57 3.18 -15.18
N TYR A 126 -10.90 2.02 -15.09
CA TYR A 126 -9.45 1.91 -15.25
C TYR A 126 -9.06 1.33 -16.60
N PHE A 127 -8.55 2.17 -17.50
CA PHE A 127 -8.23 1.76 -18.87
C PHE A 127 -7.07 0.76 -18.94
N ASP A 128 -6.19 0.77 -17.95
CA ASP A 128 -5.10 -0.19 -17.85
C ASP A 128 -5.60 -1.63 -17.75
N LEU A 129 -6.72 -1.87 -17.05
CA LEU A 129 -7.24 -3.22 -16.81
C LEU A 129 -7.86 -3.89 -18.05
N VAL A 130 -8.10 -3.13 -19.11
CA VAL A 130 -8.62 -3.63 -20.39
C VAL A 130 -7.57 -3.58 -21.50
N ASN A 131 -6.35 -3.17 -21.18
CA ASN A 131 -5.24 -3.21 -22.12
C ASN A 131 -4.82 -4.66 -22.37
N VAL A 132 -4.56 -5.01 -23.64
CA VAL A 132 -4.10 -6.34 -24.04
C VAL A 132 -2.75 -6.73 -23.42
N ASP A 133 -1.91 -5.75 -23.11
CA ASP A 133 -0.60 -5.96 -22.47
C ASP A 133 -0.71 -6.12 -20.94
N TYR A 134 -1.90 -5.93 -20.36
CA TYR A 134 -2.11 -6.10 -18.91
C TYR A 134 -2.32 -7.58 -18.59
N GLU A 135 -1.23 -8.26 -18.25
CA GLU A 135 -1.22 -9.68 -17.90
C GLU A 135 -0.87 -9.90 -16.43
N GLY A 136 -1.39 -10.99 -15.85
CA GLY A 136 -1.07 -11.41 -14.50
C GLY A 136 -1.34 -12.89 -14.29
N HIS A 137 -0.57 -13.55 -13.43
CA HIS A 137 -0.74 -14.98 -13.14
C HIS A 137 -1.85 -15.26 -12.13
N PHE A 138 -2.25 -14.26 -11.35
CA PHE A 138 -3.25 -14.36 -10.29
C PHE A 138 -3.98 -13.04 -10.11
N ALA A 139 -5.26 -13.10 -9.77
CA ALA A 139 -6.07 -11.93 -9.44
C ALA A 139 -6.90 -12.20 -8.18
N LEU A 140 -6.94 -11.21 -7.28
CA LEU A 140 -7.81 -11.19 -6.12
C LEU A 140 -8.82 -10.06 -6.30
N VAL A 141 -10.11 -10.36 -6.21
CA VAL A 141 -11.19 -9.39 -6.36
C VAL A 141 -12.04 -9.31 -5.10
N HIS A 142 -12.53 -8.13 -4.79
CA HIS A 142 -13.39 -7.92 -3.63
C HIS A 142 -14.46 -6.88 -3.92
N SER A 143 -15.69 -7.15 -3.47
CA SER A 143 -16.78 -6.18 -3.43
C SER A 143 -17.23 -6.00 -2.00
N ARG A 144 -17.26 -4.75 -1.53
CA ARG A 144 -17.58 -4.41 -0.14
C ARG A 144 -18.99 -3.85 -0.03
N PHE A 145 -19.77 -4.39 0.90
CA PHE A 145 -21.00 -3.74 1.37
C PHE A 145 -20.70 -2.91 2.63
N SER A 146 -20.90 -1.59 2.57
CA SER A 146 -20.62 -0.68 3.68
C SER A 146 -21.91 -0.29 4.40
N THR A 147 -21.91 -0.35 5.73
CA THR A 147 -22.97 0.24 6.56
C THR A 147 -22.81 1.76 6.74
N ASN A 148 -21.69 2.34 6.26
CA ASN A 148 -21.43 3.78 6.28
C ASN A 148 -21.77 4.42 4.92
N THR A 149 -22.43 5.57 4.96
CA THR A 149 -22.83 6.39 3.81
C THR A 149 -21.76 7.41 3.37
N PHE A 150 -20.70 7.62 4.18
CA PHE A 150 -19.62 8.53 3.80
C PHE A 150 -18.71 7.90 2.71
N PRO A 151 -18.52 8.59 1.56
CA PRO A 151 -17.68 8.11 0.49
C PRO A 151 -16.21 8.00 0.93
N SER A 152 -15.59 6.84 0.66
CA SER A 152 -14.20 6.55 1.04
C SER A 152 -13.55 5.58 0.05
N TRP A 153 -12.64 6.12 -0.77
CA TRP A 153 -11.91 5.36 -1.79
C TRP A 153 -10.83 4.46 -1.17
N ASP A 154 -10.16 4.94 -0.12
CA ASP A 154 -9.12 4.26 0.63
C ASP A 154 -9.59 2.95 1.28
N ARG A 155 -10.88 2.91 1.68
CA ARG A 155 -11.51 1.75 2.34
C ARG A 155 -11.97 0.65 1.39
N ALA A 156 -11.91 0.87 0.08
CA ALA A 156 -12.11 -0.20 -0.88
C ALA A 156 -11.05 -1.30 -0.67
N GLN A 157 -11.37 -2.51 -1.09
CA GLN A 157 -10.47 -3.66 -1.08
C GLN A 157 -10.35 -4.23 -2.50
N PRO A 158 -9.30 -5.00 -2.85
CA PRO A 158 -8.29 -5.61 -1.98
C PRO A 158 -7.40 -4.64 -1.18
N LEU A 159 -6.86 -5.13 -0.07
CA LEU A 159 -5.76 -4.48 0.65
C LEU A 159 -4.43 -4.98 0.05
N ARG A 160 -3.32 -4.91 0.78
CA ARG A 160 -1.99 -5.22 0.21
C ARG A 160 -1.74 -6.72 0.14
N TRP A 161 -2.27 -7.46 1.12
CA TRP A 161 -2.15 -8.91 1.25
C TRP A 161 -3.50 -9.62 1.39
N ALA A 162 -4.54 -8.91 1.85
CA ALA A 162 -5.84 -9.53 2.14
C ALA A 162 -7.03 -8.88 1.41
N ALA A 163 -8.01 -9.71 1.10
CA ALA A 163 -9.39 -9.30 0.84
C ALA A 163 -10.28 -10.01 1.87
N HIS A 164 -10.96 -9.24 2.70
CA HIS A 164 -11.67 -9.74 3.87
C HIS A 164 -13.18 -9.48 3.76
N ASN A 165 -13.94 -10.57 3.73
CA ASN A 165 -15.39 -10.57 3.84
C ASN A 165 -15.78 -11.02 5.26
N GLY A 166 -16.21 -10.07 6.08
CA GLY A 166 -16.58 -10.30 7.46
C GLY A 166 -16.38 -9.05 8.31
N GLU A 167 -16.46 -9.23 9.62
CA GLU A 167 -16.19 -8.19 10.61
C GLU A 167 -15.35 -8.79 11.75
N ILE A 168 -14.24 -8.12 12.09
CA ILE A 168 -13.38 -8.55 13.20
C ILE A 168 -13.90 -7.93 14.50
N ASN A 169 -14.75 -8.69 15.19
CA ASN A 169 -15.43 -8.24 16.42
C ASN A 169 -14.49 -7.98 17.61
N THR A 170 -13.24 -8.48 17.56
CA THR A 170 -12.23 -8.31 18.61
C THR A 170 -11.24 -7.17 18.34
N LEU A 171 -11.51 -6.33 17.33
CA LEU A 171 -10.58 -5.31 16.82
C LEU A 171 -9.92 -4.46 17.91
N ARG A 172 -10.70 -3.89 18.84
CA ARG A 172 -10.15 -2.99 19.88
C ARG A 172 -9.12 -3.70 20.75
N GLY A 173 -9.37 -4.96 21.12
CA GLY A 173 -8.43 -5.78 21.88
C GLY A 173 -7.16 -6.04 21.07
N ASN A 174 -7.32 -6.43 19.80
CA ASN A 174 -6.20 -6.72 18.91
C ASN A 174 -5.30 -5.49 18.68
N LYS A 175 -5.89 -4.31 18.45
CA LYS A 175 -5.14 -3.04 18.30
C LYS A 175 -4.34 -2.71 19.56
N ASN A 176 -4.95 -2.84 20.74
CA ASN A 176 -4.28 -2.57 22.01
C ASN A 176 -3.14 -3.55 22.27
N TRP A 177 -3.33 -4.84 22.00
CA TRP A 177 -2.28 -5.85 22.13
C TRP A 177 -1.13 -5.62 21.16
N MET A 178 -1.41 -5.21 19.93
CA MET A 178 -0.36 -4.85 18.97
C MET A 178 0.45 -3.67 19.48
N ARG A 179 -0.21 -2.57 19.88
CA ARG A 179 0.47 -1.38 20.45
C ARG A 179 1.32 -1.71 21.69
N ALA A 180 0.84 -2.58 22.57
CA ALA A 180 1.61 -3.01 23.74
C ALA A 180 2.87 -3.81 23.35
N ARG A 181 2.83 -4.54 22.24
CA ARG A 181 3.96 -5.32 21.73
C ARG A 181 4.98 -4.47 20.98
N GLU A 182 4.56 -3.35 20.37
CA GLU A 182 5.42 -2.50 19.53
C GLU A 182 6.74 -2.12 20.22
N GLY A 183 6.71 -1.71 21.48
CA GLY A 183 7.91 -1.34 22.24
C GLY A 183 8.84 -2.50 22.64
N LEU A 184 8.41 -3.75 22.41
CA LEU A 184 9.19 -4.96 22.68
C LEU A 184 9.64 -5.68 21.41
N MET A 185 9.16 -5.24 20.23
CA MET A 185 9.50 -5.90 18.98
C MET A 185 10.98 -5.72 18.66
N LYS A 186 11.56 -6.79 18.11
CA LYS A 186 12.91 -6.80 17.54
C LYS A 186 12.86 -7.59 16.25
N SER A 187 13.65 -7.17 15.27
CA SER A 187 13.78 -7.85 13.99
C SER A 187 15.23 -7.74 13.54
N ASP A 188 15.85 -8.88 13.26
CA ASP A 188 17.19 -8.90 12.65
C ASP A 188 17.13 -8.40 11.20
N LEU A 189 15.99 -8.56 10.52
CA LEU A 189 15.80 -8.12 9.14
C LEU A 189 15.67 -6.60 9.03
N PHE A 190 14.87 -5.98 9.90
CA PHE A 190 14.64 -4.53 9.89
C PHE A 190 15.66 -3.75 10.73
N GLY A 191 16.25 -4.38 11.77
CA GLY A 191 17.15 -3.69 12.68
C GLY A 191 16.55 -2.38 13.19
N ASP A 192 17.29 -1.29 13.00
CA ASP A 192 16.88 0.07 13.41
C ASP A 192 15.73 0.64 12.55
N GLU A 193 15.52 0.14 11.32
CA GLU A 193 14.40 0.56 10.46
C GLU A 193 13.03 0.15 11.03
N LEU A 194 13.00 -0.78 11.99
CA LEU A 194 11.77 -1.21 12.66
C LEU A 194 11.03 -0.04 13.33
N GLU A 195 11.76 0.93 13.90
CA GLU A 195 11.17 2.13 14.51
C GLU A 195 10.38 2.96 13.48
N MET A 196 10.82 2.98 12.22
CA MET A 196 10.15 3.72 11.14
C MET A 196 8.80 3.12 10.77
N LEU A 197 8.57 1.83 11.09
CA LEU A 197 7.33 1.13 10.80
C LEU A 197 6.21 1.47 11.78
N LEU A 198 6.56 1.99 12.97
CA LEU A 198 5.62 2.24 14.06
C LEU A 198 4.79 3.52 13.84
N PRO A 199 3.48 3.52 14.18
CA PRO A 199 2.70 2.37 14.63
C PRO A 199 2.43 1.38 13.49
N ILE A 200 2.44 0.07 13.80
CA ILE A 200 2.23 -0.98 12.80
C ILE A 200 0.82 -0.89 12.22
N ILE A 201 -0.18 -0.78 13.10
CA ILE A 201 -1.57 -0.58 12.69
C ILE A 201 -1.80 0.90 12.49
N GLU A 202 -2.11 1.28 11.24
CA GLU A 202 -2.39 2.65 10.86
C GLU A 202 -3.67 3.18 11.51
N ASP A 203 -3.67 4.48 11.81
CA ASP A 203 -4.84 5.18 12.34
C ASP A 203 -5.87 5.45 11.23
N GLY A 204 -7.16 5.41 11.57
CA GLY A 204 -8.27 5.71 10.64
C GLY A 204 -8.69 4.57 9.69
N GLY A 205 -7.90 3.49 9.60
CA GLY A 205 -8.20 2.30 8.81
C GLY A 205 -9.38 1.45 9.33
N SER A 206 -9.91 0.57 8.46
CA SER A 206 -10.91 -0.43 8.83
C SER A 206 -10.32 -1.54 9.70
N ASP A 207 -11.19 -2.42 10.22
CA ASP A 207 -10.79 -3.66 10.89
C ASP A 207 -9.90 -4.55 10.01
N SER A 208 -10.26 -4.66 8.73
CA SER A 208 -9.58 -5.42 7.69
C SER A 208 -8.22 -4.79 7.38
N ALA A 209 -8.13 -3.45 7.36
CA ALA A 209 -6.86 -2.74 7.19
C ALA A 209 -5.90 -2.98 8.36
N ALA A 210 -6.43 -3.01 9.59
CA ALA A 210 -5.63 -3.33 10.77
C ALA A 210 -5.10 -4.77 10.72
N PHE A 211 -5.90 -5.72 10.24
CA PHE A 211 -5.46 -7.09 9.98
C PHE A 211 -4.36 -7.13 8.91
N ASP A 212 -4.58 -6.51 7.76
CA ASP A 212 -3.62 -6.48 6.64
C ASP A 212 -2.27 -5.87 7.04
N ASN A 213 -2.26 -4.80 7.85
CA ASN A 213 -1.02 -4.20 8.35
C ASN A 213 -0.16 -5.17 9.17
N VAL A 214 -0.78 -5.98 10.03
CA VAL A 214 -0.05 -6.96 10.86
C VAL A 214 0.37 -8.16 10.02
N LEU A 215 -0.48 -8.63 9.11
CA LEU A 215 -0.17 -9.73 8.20
C LEU A 215 1.03 -9.40 7.31
N GLU A 216 1.05 -8.18 6.76
CA GLU A 216 2.12 -7.65 5.95
C GLU A 216 3.45 -7.57 6.72
N LEU A 217 3.42 -7.06 7.96
CA LEU A 217 4.61 -7.05 8.82
C LEU A 217 5.16 -8.47 9.02
N LEU A 218 4.31 -9.43 9.41
CA LEU A 218 4.75 -10.80 9.70
C LEU A 218 5.36 -11.48 8.47
N THR A 219 4.76 -11.25 7.30
CA THR A 219 5.17 -11.90 6.05
C THR A 219 6.44 -11.26 5.49
N ILE A 220 6.55 -9.93 5.47
CA ILE A 220 7.74 -9.24 4.95
C ILE A 220 8.92 -9.39 5.90
N ASN A 221 8.69 -9.46 7.22
CA ASN A 221 9.74 -9.78 8.18
C ASN A 221 10.33 -11.20 7.95
N GLY A 222 9.65 -12.07 7.21
CA GLY A 222 10.12 -13.41 6.87
C GLY A 222 10.17 -14.40 8.04
N VAL A 223 9.76 -13.97 9.24
CA VAL A 223 9.70 -14.83 10.44
C VAL A 223 8.59 -15.88 10.37
N LEU A 224 7.56 -15.62 9.55
CA LEU A 224 6.47 -16.53 9.25
C LEU A 224 6.21 -16.47 7.74
N SER A 225 5.93 -17.63 7.14
CA SER A 225 5.30 -17.68 5.83
C SER A 225 3.86 -17.15 5.88
N LEU A 226 3.29 -16.79 4.73
CA LEU A 226 1.91 -16.29 4.66
C LEU A 226 0.89 -17.26 5.32
N PRO A 227 0.91 -18.59 5.05
CA PRO A 227 0.02 -19.52 5.74
C PRO A 227 0.21 -19.55 7.26
N GLU A 228 1.46 -19.54 7.74
CA GLU A 228 1.75 -19.53 9.18
C GLU A 228 1.28 -18.23 9.85
N ALA A 229 1.47 -17.08 9.20
CA ALA A 229 0.99 -15.79 9.68
C ALA A 229 -0.55 -15.78 9.79
N VAL A 230 -1.25 -16.34 8.80
CA VAL A 230 -2.72 -16.48 8.85
C VAL A 230 -3.15 -17.41 9.98
N MET A 231 -2.52 -18.56 10.15
CA MET A 231 -2.82 -19.49 11.26
C MET A 231 -2.56 -18.87 12.63
N LEU A 232 -1.53 -18.03 12.77
CA LEU A 232 -1.24 -17.31 14.01
C LEU A 232 -2.32 -16.25 14.31
N MET A 233 -2.75 -15.51 13.30
CA MET A 233 -3.68 -14.39 13.46
C MET A 233 -5.16 -14.83 13.53
N VAL A 234 -5.50 -15.94 12.86
CA VAL A 234 -6.85 -16.53 12.81
C VAL A 234 -6.72 -18.04 13.08
N PRO A 235 -6.39 -18.44 14.33
CA PRO A 235 -6.23 -19.84 14.66
C PRO A 235 -7.57 -20.58 14.62
N GLU A 236 -7.51 -21.86 14.26
CA GLU A 236 -8.65 -22.76 14.39
C GLU A 236 -9.04 -22.97 15.86
N ALA A 237 -10.30 -23.35 16.11
CA ALA A 237 -10.74 -23.70 17.45
C ALA A 237 -10.09 -25.03 17.87
N TRP A 238 -9.39 -25.01 19.00
CA TRP A 238 -8.69 -26.16 19.58
C TRP A 238 -9.25 -26.52 20.96
#